data_AF-A0A7G9QN14-F1
#
_entry.id   AF-A0A7G9QN14-F1
#
_cell.length_a   1.000
_cell.length_b   1.000
_cell.length_c   1.000
_cell.angle_alpha   90.00
_cell.angle_beta   90.00
_cell.angle_gamma   90.00
#
_symmetry.space_group_name_H-M   'P 1'
#
loop_
_entity.id
_entity.type
_entity.pdbx_description
1 polymer ?
#
loop_
_entity_poly.entity_id
_entity_poly.type
_entity_poly.pdbx_seq_one_letter_code
_entity_poly.pdbx_strand_id
1 'polypeptide(L)' 'MGILKTAIIGAAVYAGVKYITKKDPITGQSIVDELFDRAPEWADKAKGYTEDLKSRVSNAAEDLAR' A
#
# COMPACT_ATOMS: atom_id res chain seq x y z
N MET A 1 12.12 -16.27 -10.49
CA MET A 1 11.72 -14.86 -10.31
C MET A 1 10.65 -14.78 -9.22
N GLY A 2 10.95 -14.41 -7.97
CA GLY A 2 9.84 -14.22 -7.01
C GLY A 2 10.25 -13.98 -5.57
N ILE A 3 11.03 -14.89 -4.98
CA ILE A 3 11.37 -14.91 -3.56
C ILE A 3 11.97 -13.59 -3.03
N LEU A 4 12.90 -12.98 -3.76
CA LEU A 4 13.51 -11.71 -3.33
C LEU A 4 12.52 -10.54 -3.36
N LYS A 5 11.65 -10.46 -4.38
CA LYS A 5 10.59 -9.43 -4.42
C LYS A 5 9.58 -9.62 -3.30
N THR A 6 9.13 -10.85 -3.05
CA THR A 6 8.24 -11.16 -1.94
C THR A 6 8.89 -10.91 -0.59
N ALA A 7 10.19 -11.16 -0.44
CA ALA A 7 10.93 -10.86 0.78
C ALA A 7 11.04 -9.35 1.03
N ILE A 8 11.28 -8.54 -0.01
CA ILE A 8 11.31 -7.08 0.11
C ILE A 8 9.93 -6.52 0.45
N ILE A 9 8.87 -7.00 -0.22
CA ILE A 9 7.49 -6.60 0.08
C ILE A 9 7.12 -7.02 1.50
N GLY A 10 7.44 -8.26 1.90
CA GLY A 10 7.22 -8.75 3.25
C GLY A 10 7.97 -7.96 4.31
N ALA A 11 9.23 -7.56 4.03
CA ALA A 11 10.02 -6.71 4.92
C ALA A 11 9.45 -5.29 5.03
N ALA A 12 8.98 -4.70 3.94
CA ALA A 12 8.35 -3.38 3.95
C ALA A 12 7.01 -3.39 4.71
N VAL A 13 6.18 -4.42 4.50
CA VAL A 13 4.92 -4.61 5.26
C VAL A 13 5.24 -4.84 6.73
N TYR A 14 6.20 -5.70 7.07
CA TYR A 14 6.60 -5.94 8.45
C TYR A 14 7.18 -4.69 9.11
N ALA A 15 7.99 -3.90 8.40
CA ALA A 15 8.52 -2.64 8.92
C ALA A 15 7.41 -1.60 9.11
N GLY A 16 6.48 -1.47 8.16
CA GLY A 16 5.32 -0.59 8.26
C GLY A 16 4.45 -0.98 9.45
N VAL A 17 4.06 -2.26 9.55
CA VAL A 17 3.31 -2.82 10.68
C VAL A 17 4.08 -2.64 11.98
N LYS A 18 5.37 -2.96 12.05
CA LYS A 18 6.17 -2.79 13.27
C LYS A 18 6.33 -1.33 13.68
N TYR A 19 6.32 -0.40 12.73
CA TYR A 19 6.43 1.04 13.01
C TYR A 19 5.10 1.59 13.55
N ILE A 20 3.98 1.24 12.94
CA ILE A 20 2.63 1.61 13.44
C ILE A 20 2.22 0.82 14.70
N THR A 21 2.78 -0.38 14.90
CA THR A 21 2.52 -1.26 16.07
C THR A 21 3.54 -1.04 17.19
N LYS A 22 4.59 -0.23 16.97
CA LYS A 22 5.45 0.24 18.06
C LYS A 22 4.54 1.06 18.98
N LYS A 23 4.19 0.49 20.13
CA LYS A 23 3.27 1.09 21.10
C LYS A 23 3.74 2.51 21.40
N ASP A 24 3.02 3.49 20.86
CA ASP A 24 3.05 4.83 21.41
C ASP A 24 2.37 4.76 22.79
N PRO A 25 2.99 5.24 23.87
CA PRO A 25 2.46 5.18 25.23
C PRO A 25 1.12 5.93 25.41
N ILE A 26 0.60 6.59 24.36
CA ILE A 26 -0.57 7.46 24.43
C ILE A 26 -1.89 6.76 24.11
N THR A 27 -1.97 5.83 23.15
CA THR A 27 -3.30 5.47 22.62
C THR A 27 -3.87 4.14 23.12
N GLY A 28 -3.10 3.07 23.31
CA GLY A 28 -3.55 1.84 23.97
C GLY A 28 -4.72 1.05 23.32
N GLN A 29 -5.66 1.67 22.59
CA GLN A 29 -6.77 1.12 21.82
C GLN A 29 -7.31 2.17 20.81
N SER A 30 -8.00 1.70 19.77
CA SER A 30 -8.90 2.38 18.79
C SER A 30 -8.39 2.85 17.41
N ILE A 31 -7.10 3.15 17.17
CA ILE A 31 -6.66 3.55 15.80
C ILE A 31 -6.63 2.34 14.84
N VAL A 32 -6.33 1.15 15.34
CA VAL A 32 -6.25 -0.09 14.52
C VAL A 32 -7.64 -0.54 14.06
N ASP A 33 -8.65 -0.40 14.93
CA ASP A 33 -10.06 -0.65 14.59
C ASP A 33 -10.54 0.36 13.53
N GLU A 34 -10.30 1.66 13.69
CA GLU A 34 -10.62 2.65 12.65
C GLU A 34 -9.85 2.41 11.34
N LEU A 35 -8.62 1.91 11.40
CA LEU A 35 -7.86 1.50 10.22
C LEU A 35 -8.47 0.29 9.51
N PHE A 36 -8.93 -0.69 10.29
CA PHE A 36 -9.57 -1.89 9.77
C PHE A 36 -10.97 -1.60 9.24
N ASP A 37 -11.73 -0.71 9.89
CA ASP A 37 -13.05 -0.28 9.47
C ASP A 37 -12.98 0.56 8.18
N ARG A 38 -11.92 1.37 8.03
CA ARG A 38 -11.61 2.11 6.79
C ARG A 38 -10.75 1.33 5.79
N ALA A 39 -10.39 0.08 6.08
CA ALA A 39 -9.63 -0.77 5.16
C ALA A 39 -10.28 -0.91 3.76
N PRO A 40 -11.62 -1.05 3.61
CA PRO A 40 -12.24 -1.03 2.29
C PRO A 40 -11.97 0.29 1.53
N GLU A 41 -12.07 1.45 2.19
CA GLU A 41 -11.75 2.74 1.54
C GLU A 41 -10.28 2.83 1.10
N TRP A 42 -9.38 2.20 1.85
CA TRP A 42 -7.95 2.17 1.53
C TRP A 42 -7.67 1.26 0.34
N ALA A 43 -8.38 0.14 0.23
CA ALA A 43 -8.33 -0.73 -0.92
C ALA A 43 -8.88 -0.04 -2.18
N ASP A 44 -9.99 0.69 -2.07
CA ASP A 44 -10.56 1.46 -3.19
C ASP A 44 -9.63 2.60 -3.62
N LYS A 45 -9.04 3.35 -2.68
CA LYS A 45 -8.02 4.34 -3.02
C LYS A 45 -6.82 3.71 -3.70
N ALA A 46 -6.29 2.60 -3.16
CA ALA A 46 -5.15 1.92 -3.75
C ALA A 46 -5.42 1.43 -5.18
N LYS A 47 -6.63 0.92 -5.45
CA LYS A 47 -7.08 0.58 -6.81
C LYS A 47 -7.11 1.79 -7.72
N GLY A 48 -7.73 2.89 -7.29
CA GLY A 48 -7.80 4.13 -8.07
C GLY A 48 -6.41 4.67 -8.44
N TYR A 49 -5.48 4.71 -7.49
CA TYR A 49 -4.08 5.12 -7.76
C TYR A 49 -3.37 4.17 -8.73
N THR A 50 -3.58 2.86 -8.59
CA THR A 50 -2.99 1.87 -9.49
C THR A 50 -3.54 2.01 -10.90
N GLU A 51 -4.83 2.27 -11.04
CA GLU A 51 -5.52 2.45 -12.32
C GLU A 51 -5.10 3.75 -13.03
N ASP A 52 -4.92 4.84 -12.27
CA ASP A 52 -4.39 6.12 -12.79
C ASP A 52 -2.94 5.97 -13.26
N LEU A 53 -2.10 5.31 -12.45
CA LEU A 53 -0.71 5.00 -12.83
C LEU A 53 -0.67 4.09 -14.06
N LYS A 54 -1.51 3.06 -14.13
CA LYS A 54 -1.58 2.16 -15.29
C LYS A 54 -2.02 2.92 -16.53
N SER A 55 -2.99 3.82 -16.42
CA SER A 55 -3.46 4.66 -17.53
C SER A 55 -2.35 5.59 -18.00
N ARG A 56 -1.67 6.29 -17.09
CA ARG A 56 -0.52 7.15 -17.41
C ARG A 56 0.62 6.39 -18.08
N VAL A 57 0.96 5.21 -17.56
CA VAL A 57 2.01 4.35 -18.12
C VAL A 57 1.61 3.81 -19.48
N SER A 58 0.35 3.39 -19.67
CA SER A 58 -0.14 2.89 -20.97
C SER A 58 -0.15 4.00 -22.01
N ASN A 59 -0.64 5.19 -21.65
CA ASN A 59 -0.65 6.36 -22.54
C ASN A 59 0.77 6.80 -22.91
N ALA A 60 1.69 6.84 -21.93
CA ALA A 60 3.08 7.18 -22.19
C ALA A 60 3.80 6.11 -23.04
N ALA A 61 3.48 4.83 -22.84
CA ALA A 61 4.03 3.74 -23.64
C ALA A 61 3.50 3.75 -25.07
N GLU A 62 2.22 4.11 -25.27
CA GLU A 62 1.59 4.22 -26.59
C GLU A 62 2.11 5.43 -27.37
N ASP A 63 2.38 6.55 -26.70
CA ASP A 63 3.05 7.73 -27.28
C ASP A 63 4.50 7.42 -27.71
N LEU A 64 5.24 6.65 -26.92
CA LEU A 64 6.59 6.18 -27.24
C LEU A 64 6.65 5.12 -28.36
N ALA A 65 5.56 4.39 -28.58
CA ALA A 65 5.47 3.34 -29.59
C ALA A 65 5.05 3.86 -30.97
N ARG A 66 4.70 5.14 -31.08
CA ARG A 66 4.26 5.82 -32.30
C ARG A 66 5.37 6.63 -32.95
#